data_AF-A0A418KUZ4-F1
#
_entry.id   AF-A0A418KUZ4-F1
#
_cell.length_a   1.000
_cell.length_b   1.000
_cell.length_c   1.000
_cell.angle_alpha   90.00
_cell.angle_beta   90.00
_cell.angle_gamma   90.00
#
_symmetry.space_group_name_H-M   'P 1'
#
loop_
_entity.id
_entity.type
_entity.pdbx_description
1 polymer ?
#
loop_
_entity_poly.entity_id
_entity_poly.type
_entity_poly.pdbx_seq_one_letter_code
_entity_poly.pdbx_strand_id
1 'polypeptide(L)'
;MSSSLPAPRPALIRGRDGTVRPAAPHLSSMAVDETAVAKAAKKHKKKVHADDDAELLVTLSKRDRKRLRRKAESYGWTAEEAAAHVLRAWADE
;
A
#
# COMPACT_ATOMS: atom_id res chain seq x y z
N MET A 1 -1.98 -31.94 -0.87
CA MET A 1 -2.87 -31.05 -0.10
C MET A 1 -3.06 -29.78 -0.92
N SER A 2 -4.24 -29.58 -1.52
CA SER A 2 -4.52 -28.42 -2.37
C SER A 2 -4.55 -27.14 -1.54
N SER A 3 -3.57 -26.25 -1.76
CA SER A 3 -3.57 -24.90 -1.19
C SER A 3 -4.53 -24.01 -2.01
N SER A 4 -5.83 -24.13 -1.77
CA SER A 4 -6.78 -23.15 -2.31
C SER A 4 -6.64 -21.85 -1.52
N LEU A 5 -6.09 -20.82 -2.15
CA LEU A 5 -6.07 -19.46 -1.59
C LEU A 5 -7.50 -19.03 -1.25
N PRO A 6 -7.74 -18.36 -0.10
CA PRO A 6 -9.06 -17.86 0.23
C PRO A 6 -9.54 -16.87 -0.84
N ALA A 7 -10.82 -16.93 -1.19
CA ALA A 7 -11.38 -16.04 -2.19
C ALA A 7 -11.17 -14.56 -1.80
N PRO A 8 -10.82 -13.68 -2.76
CA PRO A 8 -10.56 -12.28 -2.48
C PRO A 8 -11.81 -11.62 -1.89
N ARG A 9 -11.62 -10.87 -0.80
CA ARG A 9 -12.74 -10.16 -0.15
C ARG A 9 -13.26 -9.06 -1.09
N PRO A 10 -14.60 -8.91 -1.22
CA PRO A 10 -15.18 -7.91 -2.11
C PRO A 10 -14.84 -6.50 -1.62
N ALA A 11 -14.52 -5.60 -2.55
CA ALA A 11 -14.35 -4.18 -2.24
C ALA A 11 -15.66 -3.60 -1.70
N LEU A 12 -15.58 -2.68 -0.74
CA LEU A 12 -16.75 -2.06 -0.11
C LEU A 12 -16.82 -0.57 -0.47
N ILE A 13 -18.02 -0.06 -0.75
CA ILE A 13 -18.29 1.35 -1.02
C ILE A 13 -19.19 1.90 0.08
N ARG A 14 -18.88 3.10 0.57
CA ARG A 14 -19.72 3.84 1.51
C ARG A 14 -20.70 4.73 0.76
N GLY A 15 -21.99 4.52 0.99
CA GLY A 15 -23.06 5.40 0.50
C GLY A 15 -23.11 6.71 1.28
N ARG A 16 -23.78 7.73 0.71
CA ARG A 16 -24.00 9.02 1.38
C ARG A 16 -24.84 8.89 2.65
N ASP A 17 -25.65 7.84 2.73
CA ASP A 17 -26.51 7.52 3.87
C ASP A 17 -25.76 6.78 5.00
N GLY A 18 -24.42 6.72 4.94
CA GLY A 18 -23.58 6.02 5.92
C GLY A 18 -23.57 4.49 5.80
N THR A 19 -24.42 3.91 4.95
CA THR A 19 -24.46 2.46 4.70
C THR A 19 -23.24 1.97 3.91
N VAL A 20 -22.73 0.78 4.25
CA VAL A 20 -21.63 0.11 3.53
C VAL A 20 -22.22 -0.97 2.63
N ARG A 21 -21.90 -0.93 1.34
CA ARG A 21 -22.40 -1.90 0.36
C ARG A 21 -21.24 -2.52 -0.42
N PRO A 22 -21.36 -3.78 -0.87
CA PRO A 22 -20.37 -4.37 -1.76
C PRO A 22 -20.28 -3.54 -3.05
N ALA A 23 -19.06 -3.25 -3.48
CA ALA A 23 -18.76 -2.62 -4.75
C ALA A 23 -19.24 -3.51 -5.89
N ALA A 24 -19.55 -2.89 -7.03
CA ALA A 24 -19.92 -3.67 -8.21
C ALA A 24 -18.77 -4.61 -8.62
N PRO A 25 -19.04 -5.85 -9.08
CA PRO A 25 -18.02 -6.87 -9.35
C PRO A 25 -16.90 -6.44 -10.30
N HIS A 26 -17.21 -5.54 -11.23
CA HIS A 26 -16.27 -4.96 -12.19
C HIS A 26 -15.35 -3.89 -11.59
N LEU A 27 -15.68 -3.33 -10.42
CA LEU A 27 -14.83 -2.41 -9.66
C LEU A 27 -13.95 -3.14 -8.64
N SER A 28 -14.32 -4.36 -8.25
CA SER A 28 -13.49 -5.25 -7.41
C SER A 28 -12.31 -5.87 -8.17
N SER A 29 -12.26 -5.75 -9.48
CA SER A 29 -11.14 -6.20 -10.31
C SER A 29 -10.29 -5.02 -10.78
N MET A 30 -9.61 -4.32 -9.87
CA MET A 30 -8.29 -3.81 -10.24
C MET A 30 -7.40 -5.05 -10.38
N ALA A 31 -7.43 -5.68 -11.55
CA ALA A 31 -6.57 -6.81 -11.87
C ALA A 31 -5.13 -6.31 -11.81
N VAL A 32 -4.51 -6.50 -10.65
CA VAL A 32 -3.08 -6.36 -10.50
C VAL A 32 -2.49 -7.51 -11.31
N ASP A 33 -1.75 -7.19 -12.37
CA ASP A 33 -1.06 -8.20 -13.18
C ASP A 33 -0.05 -8.93 -12.28
N GLU A 34 -0.41 -10.16 -11.89
CA GLU A 34 0.39 -11.02 -11.02
C GLU A 34 1.79 -11.24 -11.61
N THR A 35 1.93 -11.21 -12.94
CA THR A 35 3.22 -11.36 -13.61
C THR A 35 4.10 -10.12 -13.47
N ALA A 36 3.50 -8.93 -13.43
CA ALA A 36 4.20 -7.67 -13.16
C ALA A 36 4.69 -7.60 -11.71
N VAL A 37 3.87 -8.05 -10.75
CA VAL A 37 4.24 -8.15 -9.34
C VAL A 37 5.34 -9.19 -9.12
N ALA A 38 5.22 -10.37 -9.73
CA ALA A 38 6.23 -11.42 -9.64
C ALA A 38 7.57 -11.00 -10.25
N LYS A 39 7.57 -10.29 -11.38
CA LYS A 39 8.80 -9.74 -12.00
C LYS A 39 9.43 -8.65 -11.14
N ALA A 40 8.64 -7.77 -10.53
CA ALA A 40 9.14 -6.78 -9.58
C ALA A 40 9.76 -7.44 -8.33
N ALA A 41 9.08 -8.41 -7.73
CA ALA A 41 9.59 -9.14 -6.56
C ALA A 41 10.88 -9.92 -6.84
N LYS A 42 11.01 -10.55 -8.01
CA LYS A 42 12.21 -11.30 -8.40
C LYS A 42 13.42 -10.41 -8.67
N LYS A 43 13.19 -9.16 -9.10
CA LYS A 43 14.26 -8.17 -9.32
C LYS A 43 14.84 -7.64 -8.00
N HIS A 44 14.02 -7.49 -6.96
CA HIS A 44 14.46 -7.05 -5.64
C HIS A 44 15.14 -8.16 -4.81
N LYS A 45 14.82 -9.44 -5.04
CA LYS A 45 15.44 -10.56 -4.29
C LYS A 45 16.95 -10.76 -4.51
N LYS A 46 17.57 -10.06 -5.47
CA LYS A 46 19.02 -10.18 -5.73
C LYS A 46 19.87 -9.12 -5.00
N LYS A 47 19.27 -8.30 -4.14
CA LYS A 47 19.93 -7.16 -3.48
C LYS A 47 19.67 -7.06 -1.97
N VAL A 48 19.41 -8.16 -1.27
CA VAL A 48 19.24 -8.11 0.19
C VAL A 48 20.25 -9.03 0.84
N HIS A 49 21.37 -8.44 1.24
CA HIS A 49 22.17 -8.93 2.34
C HIS A 49 22.32 -7.78 3.34
N ALA A 50 21.94 -8.06 4.58
CA ALA A 50 22.17 -7.32 5.82
C ALA A 50 21.20 -6.16 6.16
N ASP A 51 20.69 -6.29 7.40
CA ASP A 51 19.99 -5.34 8.27
C ASP A 51 18.50 -5.12 8.05
N ASP A 52 17.76 -5.00 9.17
CA ASP A 52 16.30 -5.03 9.39
C ASP A 52 15.47 -3.95 8.65
N ASP A 53 15.97 -3.45 7.53
CA ASP A 53 15.30 -2.45 6.71
C ASP A 53 14.43 -3.12 5.64
N ALA A 54 13.11 -3.08 5.87
CA ALA A 54 12.13 -3.52 4.88
C ALA A 54 11.83 -2.39 3.87
N GLU A 55 12.23 -2.57 2.61
CA GLU A 55 11.81 -1.69 1.52
C GLU A 55 10.29 -1.82 1.27
N LEU A 56 9.54 -0.72 1.45
CA LEU A 56 8.09 -0.67 1.26
C LEU A 56 7.72 0.26 0.09
N LEU A 57 7.07 -0.30 -0.92
CA LEU A 57 6.53 0.48 -2.04
C LEU A 57 5.06 0.86 -1.77
N VAL A 58 4.81 2.13 -1.43
CA VAL A 58 3.46 2.63 -1.14
C VAL A 58 2.92 3.46 -2.31
N THR A 59 1.79 3.01 -2.87
CA THR A 59 1.10 3.73 -3.96
C THR A 59 0.18 4.81 -3.39
N LEU A 60 0.70 6.04 -3.30
CA LEU A 60 -0.08 7.22 -2.88
C LEU A 60 -0.65 8.00 -4.07
N SER A 61 -1.82 8.62 -3.86
CA SER A 61 -2.39 9.60 -4.79
C SER A 61 -1.43 10.79 -4.99
N LYS A 62 -1.50 11.45 -6.15
CA LYS A 62 -0.67 12.65 -6.43
C LYS A 62 -0.86 13.75 -5.38
N ARG A 63 -2.09 13.92 -4.89
CA ARG A 63 -2.43 14.93 -3.89
C ARG A 63 -1.77 14.62 -2.55
N ASP A 64 -1.83 13.37 -2.11
CA ASP A 64 -1.32 12.96 -0.80
C ASP A 64 0.20 12.93 -0.79
N ARG A 65 0.83 12.50 -1.89
CA ARG A 65 2.28 12.59 -2.06
C ARG A 65 2.77 14.03 -1.96
N LYS A 66 2.06 14.98 -2.56
CA LYS A 66 2.41 16.42 -2.49
C LYS A 66 2.22 16.98 -1.09
N ARG A 67 1.17 16.55 -0.37
CA ARG A 67 0.91 16.95 1.03
C ARG A 67 1.96 16.40 1.98
N LEU A 68 2.30 15.12 1.85
CA LEU A 68 3.34 14.46 2.64
C LEU A 68 4.67 15.17 2.48
N ARG A 69 5.08 15.42 1.23
CA ARG A 69 6.33 16.13 0.94
C ARG A 69 6.38 17.53 1.57
N ARG A 70 5.33 18.33 1.39
CA ARG A 70 5.28 19.69 1.96
C ARG A 70 5.31 19.68 3.48
N LYS A 71 4.62 18.73 4.12
CA LYS A 71 4.68 18.57 5.58
C LYS A 71 6.05 18.13 6.03
N ALA A 72 6.66 17.14 5.37
CA ALA A 72 7.99 16.67 5.69
C ALA A 72 9.01 17.81 5.63
N GLU A 73 8.99 18.61 4.55
CA GLU A 73 9.84 19.80 4.40
C GLU A 73 9.68 20.80 5.55
N SER A 74 8.46 21.01 6.07
CA SER A 74 8.22 21.91 7.22
C SER A 74 8.82 21.43 8.54
N TYR A 75 9.05 20.12 8.66
CA TYR A 75 9.70 19.51 9.83
C TYR A 75 11.19 19.22 9.59
N GLY A 76 11.74 19.60 8.44
CA GLY A 76 13.11 19.28 8.06
C GLY A 76 13.33 17.78 7.76
N TRP A 77 12.27 17.04 7.48
CA TRP A 77 12.32 15.61 7.18
C TRP A 77 12.24 15.32 5.69
N THR A 78 12.80 14.18 5.29
CA THR A 78 12.53 13.61 3.97
C THR A 78 11.11 13.03 3.91
N ALA A 79 10.57 12.87 2.71
CA ALA A 79 9.25 12.26 2.54
C ALA A 79 9.23 10.79 3.02
N GLU A 80 10.37 10.10 2.99
CA GLU A 80 10.55 8.71 3.44
C GLU A 80 10.56 8.63 4.97
N GLU A 81 11.34 9.50 5.64
CA GLU A 81 11.36 9.60 7.10
C GLU A 81 9.98 9.93 7.67
N ALA A 82 9.30 10.91 7.07
CA ALA A 82 7.95 11.27 7.47
C ALA A 82 6.96 10.11 7.27
N ALA A 83 7.11 9.32 6.19
CA ALA A 83 6.29 8.14 5.96
C ALA A 83 6.55 7.04 6.98
N ALA A 84 7.83 6.75 7.27
CA ALA A 84 8.22 5.79 8.28
C ALA A 84 7.68 6.17 9.67
N HIS A 85 7.73 7.46 10.03
CA HIS A 85 7.21 7.95 11.29
C HIS A 85 5.68 7.80 11.40
N VAL A 86 4.95 8.02 10.31
CA VAL A 86 3.49 7.81 10.27
C VAL A 86 3.15 6.33 10.42
N LEU A 87 3.87 5.44 9.72
CA LEU A 87 3.67 4.00 9.82
C LEU A 87 3.96 3.48 11.23
N ARG A 88 5.02 3.98 11.86
CA ARG A 88 5.38 3.63 13.24
C ARG A 88 4.30 4.06 14.23
N ALA A 89 3.89 5.33 14.16
CA ALA A 89 2.84 5.87 15.04
C ALA A 89 1.51 5.13 14.86
N TRP A 90 1.20 4.62 13.67
CA TRP A 90 0.01 3.83 13.42
C TRP A 90 0.13 2.37 13.89
N ALA A 91 1.33 1.79 13.91
CA ALA A 91 1.56 0.42 14.37
C ALA A 91 1.62 0.28 15.90
N ASP A 92 1.93 1.37 16.60
CA ASP A 92 1.97 1.43 18.06
C ASP A 92 0.57 1.63 18.71
N GLU A 93 -0.49 1.83 17.91
CA GLU A 93 -1.92 1.85 18.31
C GLU A 93 -2.62 0.51 18.01
#